data_AF-A0A1D7QLZ7-F1
#
_entry.id   AF-A0A1D7QLZ7-F1
#
_cell.length_a   1.000
_cell.length_b   1.000
_cell.length_c   1.000
_cell.angle_alpha   90.00
_cell.angle_beta   90.00
_cell.angle_gamma   90.00
#
_symmetry.space_group_name_H-M   'P 1'
#
loop_
_entity.id
_entity.type
_entity.pdbx_description
1 polymer ?
#
loop_
_entity_poly.entity_id
_entity_poly.type
_entity_poly.pdbx_seq_one_letter_code
_entity_poly.pdbx_strand_id
1 'polypeptide(L)'
;MSENPLLEPIHGISLEDYSAACAKMGSGLSENEAAKALGVEFPVWQEANLLWQERMKEDATYQIVTLFGQYFGTADQHPKFSNLQTNVSPQSVGNIEKIKTDKDFYQELEVARQVAYDYGLDGANWIVDQYGIPLGDFQIAASLWNEQIHKDIAADYQKYNQTQNAYREKYTQLFSHAQGGNLADDIEF
;
A
#
# COMPACT_ATOMS: atom_id res chain seq x y z
N MET A 1 -12.72 20.86 -31.21
CA MET A 1 -13.00 20.49 -29.80
C MET A 1 -11.94 21.20 -28.98
N SER A 2 -12.31 22.00 -27.98
CA SER A 2 -11.34 22.61 -27.07
C SER A 2 -10.74 21.49 -26.21
N GLU A 3 -9.41 21.36 -26.19
CA GLU A 3 -8.72 20.48 -25.24
C GLU A 3 -9.10 20.88 -23.82
N ASN A 4 -9.30 19.89 -22.93
CA ASN A 4 -9.61 20.16 -21.54
C ASN A 4 -8.39 20.84 -20.90
N PRO A 5 -8.47 22.13 -20.50
CA PRO A 5 -7.30 22.88 -20.01
C PRO A 5 -6.74 22.31 -18.70
N LEU A 6 -7.53 21.51 -17.98
CA LEU A 6 -7.09 20.82 -16.77
C LEU A 6 -6.12 19.65 -17.08
N LEU A 7 -5.95 19.25 -18.34
CA LEU A 7 -4.99 18.22 -18.75
C LEU A 7 -3.58 18.77 -19.06
N GLU A 8 -3.39 20.09 -19.03
CA GLU A 8 -2.06 20.70 -19.26
C GLU A 8 -1.02 20.19 -18.25
N PRO A 9 0.21 19.82 -18.65
CA PRO A 9 1.22 19.35 -17.71
C PRO A 9 1.50 20.35 -16.58
N ILE A 10 1.61 19.85 -15.35
CA ILE A 10 1.98 20.66 -14.17
C ILE A 10 3.49 20.56 -13.98
N HIS A 11 4.21 21.69 -14.10
CA HIS A 11 5.68 21.73 -14.09
C HIS A 11 6.34 20.76 -15.11
N GLY A 12 5.68 20.50 -16.23
CA GLY A 12 6.14 19.53 -17.24
C GLY A 12 5.83 18.07 -16.90
N ILE A 13 5.15 17.79 -15.79
CA ILE A 13 4.67 16.46 -15.41
C ILE A 13 3.29 16.26 -16.03
N SER A 14 3.19 15.38 -17.03
CA SER A 14 1.92 15.03 -17.66
C SER A 14 1.03 14.21 -16.72
N LEU A 15 -0.25 14.07 -17.04
CA LEU A 15 -1.15 13.18 -16.29
C LEU A 15 -0.66 11.73 -16.34
N GLU A 16 -0.11 11.29 -17.47
CA GLU A 16 0.44 9.94 -17.63
C GLU A 16 1.66 9.71 -16.71
N ASP A 17 2.60 10.66 -16.71
CA ASP A 17 3.77 10.65 -15.83
C ASP A 17 3.37 10.62 -14.34
N TYR A 18 2.42 11.47 -13.95
CA TYR A 18 1.90 11.53 -12.59
C TYR A 18 1.20 10.23 -12.18
N SER A 19 0.36 9.67 -13.05
CA SER A 19 -0.36 8.42 -12.79
C SER A 19 0.59 7.24 -12.61
N ALA A 20 1.63 7.17 -13.45
CA ALA A 20 2.66 6.13 -13.35
C ALA A 20 3.50 6.28 -12.07
N ALA A 21 3.85 7.51 -11.68
CA ALA A 21 4.51 7.79 -10.41
C ALA A 21 3.67 7.32 -9.22
N CYS A 22 2.38 7.67 -9.19
CA CYS A 22 1.44 7.22 -8.15
C CYS A 22 1.34 5.69 -8.07
N ALA A 23 1.26 5.00 -9.21
CA ALA A 23 1.25 3.55 -9.24
C ALA A 23 2.53 2.94 -8.65
N LYS A 24 3.70 3.48 -9.02
CA LYS A 24 4.98 2.99 -8.47
C LYS A 24 5.15 3.31 -6.99
N MET A 25 4.65 4.44 -6.52
CA MET A 25 4.62 4.74 -5.08
C MET A 25 3.72 3.77 -4.32
N GLY A 26 2.57 3.39 -4.89
CA GLY A 26 1.73 2.31 -4.35
C GLY A 26 2.43 0.94 -4.28
N SER A 27 3.45 0.75 -5.12
CA SER A 27 4.34 -0.43 -5.13
C SER A 27 5.63 -0.22 -4.33
N GLY A 28 5.77 0.87 -3.57
CA GLY A 28 6.87 1.12 -2.64
C GLY A 28 8.00 2.01 -3.15
N LEU A 29 7.83 2.72 -4.27
CA LEU A 29 8.76 3.77 -4.70
C LEU A 29 8.61 5.00 -3.80
N SER A 30 9.71 5.60 -3.33
CA SER A 30 9.62 6.85 -2.56
C SER A 30 9.28 8.05 -3.44
N GLU A 31 8.67 9.10 -2.86
CA GLU A 31 8.41 10.36 -3.58
C GLU A 31 9.70 10.99 -4.16
N ASN A 32 10.83 10.87 -3.46
CA ASN A 32 12.12 11.37 -3.95
C ASN A 32 12.62 10.58 -5.17
N GLU A 33 12.44 9.26 -5.17
CA GLU A 33 12.74 8.43 -6.35
C GLU A 33 11.79 8.75 -7.51
N ALA A 34 10.52 9.03 -7.24
CA ALA A 34 9.56 9.48 -8.25
C ALA A 34 9.96 10.83 -8.87
N ALA A 35 10.30 11.83 -8.04
CA ALA A 35 10.77 13.14 -8.50
C ALA A 35 12.03 13.00 -9.37
N LYS A 36 12.99 12.18 -8.93
CA LYS A 36 14.22 11.88 -9.68
C LYS A 36 13.93 11.20 -11.02
N ALA A 37 12.99 10.25 -11.07
CA ALA A 37 12.58 9.57 -12.30
C ALA A 37 11.95 10.53 -13.32
N LEU A 38 11.20 11.50 -12.82
CA LEU A 38 10.55 12.54 -13.61
C LEU A 38 11.50 13.65 -14.05
N GLY A 39 12.71 13.72 -13.48
CA GLY A 39 13.68 14.77 -13.77
C GLY A 39 13.34 16.11 -13.14
N VAL A 40 12.58 16.11 -12.03
CA VAL A 40 12.16 17.32 -11.31
C VAL A 40 12.73 17.34 -9.89
N GLU A 41 12.76 18.52 -9.28
CA GLU A 41 13.12 18.65 -7.87
C GLU A 41 11.99 18.14 -6.96
N PHE A 42 12.34 17.66 -5.76
CA PHE A 42 11.37 17.12 -4.81
C PHE A 42 10.22 18.10 -4.48
N PRO A 43 10.46 19.41 -4.22
CA PRO A 43 9.37 20.36 -4.00
C PRO A 43 8.44 20.53 -5.21
N VAL A 44 8.98 20.42 -6.44
CA VAL A 44 8.20 20.50 -7.69
C VAL A 44 7.26 19.29 -7.82
N TRP A 45 7.74 18.11 -7.44
CA TRP A 45 6.89 16.91 -7.35
C TRP A 45 5.76 17.10 -6.33
N GLN A 46 6.08 17.57 -5.12
CA GLN A 46 5.08 17.77 -4.06
C GLN A 46 3.98 18.75 -4.48
N GLU A 47 4.36 19.86 -5.11
CA GLU A 47 3.42 20.84 -5.66
C GLU A 47 2.55 20.21 -6.76
N ALA A 48 3.15 19.48 -7.71
CA ALA A 48 2.40 18.80 -8.77
C ALA A 48 1.41 17.76 -8.24
N ASN A 49 1.80 16.99 -7.21
CA ASN A 49 0.94 15.99 -6.58
C ASN A 49 -0.33 16.65 -5.99
N LEU A 50 -0.18 17.79 -5.31
CA LEU A 50 -1.32 18.55 -4.79
C LEU A 50 -2.20 19.10 -5.92
N LEU A 51 -1.59 19.73 -6.93
CA LEU A 51 -2.33 20.37 -8.02
C LEU A 51 -3.08 19.35 -8.89
N TRP A 52 -2.54 18.15 -9.12
CA TRP A 52 -3.28 17.10 -9.83
C TRP A 52 -4.50 16.63 -9.05
N GLN A 53 -4.41 16.51 -7.73
CA GLN A 53 -5.57 16.18 -6.89
C GLN A 53 -6.64 17.28 -6.94
N GLU A 54 -6.25 18.55 -6.91
CA GLU A 54 -7.19 19.65 -7.04
C GLU A 54 -7.87 19.65 -8.42
N ARG A 55 -7.11 19.43 -9.51
CA ARG A 55 -7.70 19.34 -10.85
C ARG A 55 -8.69 18.18 -11.00
N MET A 56 -8.41 17.03 -10.36
CA MET A 56 -9.37 15.93 -10.32
C MET A 56 -10.67 16.30 -9.60
N LYS A 57 -10.60 17.12 -8.54
CA LYS A 57 -11.78 17.63 -7.83
C LYS A 57 -12.55 18.66 -8.66
N GLU A 58 -11.84 19.50 -9.41
CA GLU A 58 -12.42 20.54 -10.27
C GLU A 58 -13.05 19.97 -11.55
N ASP A 59 -12.56 18.84 -12.05
CA ASP A 59 -13.03 18.23 -13.28
C ASP A 59 -14.40 17.55 -13.13
N ALA A 60 -15.46 18.34 -13.36
CA ALA A 60 -16.84 17.86 -13.38
C ALA A 60 -17.14 16.83 -14.50
N THR A 61 -16.25 16.65 -15.47
CA THR A 61 -16.42 15.69 -16.58
C THR A 61 -15.89 14.29 -16.25
N TYR A 62 -15.18 14.13 -15.13
CA TYR A 62 -14.49 12.90 -14.72
C TYR A 62 -13.46 12.39 -15.74
N GLN A 63 -13.04 13.23 -16.69
CA GLN A 63 -12.07 12.87 -17.72
C GLN A 63 -10.69 12.62 -17.11
N ILE A 64 -10.24 13.48 -16.19
CA ILE A 64 -8.92 13.35 -15.55
C ILE A 64 -8.87 12.08 -14.71
N VAL A 65 -9.89 11.81 -13.91
CA VAL A 65 -9.95 10.58 -13.07
C VAL A 65 -9.99 9.33 -13.96
N THR A 66 -10.72 9.37 -15.07
CA THR A 66 -10.78 8.26 -16.04
C THR A 66 -9.41 7.97 -16.66
N LEU A 67 -8.74 9.01 -17.16
CA LEU A 67 -7.41 8.89 -17.77
C LEU A 67 -6.36 8.48 -16.73
N PHE A 68 -6.43 9.03 -15.52
CA PHE A 68 -5.57 8.64 -14.40
C PHE A 68 -5.65 7.15 -14.14
N GLY A 69 -6.85 6.59 -14.00
CA GLY A 69 -7.03 5.15 -13.80
C GLY A 69 -6.48 4.29 -14.94
N GLN A 70 -6.63 4.74 -16.19
CA GLN A 70 -6.06 4.05 -17.35
C GLN A 70 -4.54 4.03 -17.31
N TYR A 71 -3.90 5.19 -17.12
CA TYR A 71 -2.45 5.29 -17.07
C TYR A 71 -1.85 4.60 -15.85
N PHE A 72 -2.54 4.66 -14.71
CA PHE A 72 -2.17 3.93 -13.50
C PHE A 72 -2.12 2.42 -13.76
N GLY A 73 -3.12 1.87 -14.44
CA GLY A 73 -3.18 0.45 -14.80
C GLY A 73 -2.09 -0.02 -15.77
N THR A 74 -1.48 0.91 -16.54
CA THR A 74 -0.40 0.63 -17.48
C THR A 74 0.96 1.16 -17.03
N ALA A 75 1.10 1.55 -15.76
CA ALA A 75 2.30 2.20 -15.23
C ALA A 75 3.58 1.35 -15.37
N ASP A 76 3.47 0.02 -15.42
CA ASP A 76 4.62 -0.87 -15.64
C ASP A 76 5.23 -0.74 -17.03
N GLN A 77 4.48 -0.21 -18.00
CA GLN A 77 4.94 0.04 -19.37
C GLN A 77 5.53 1.45 -19.53
N HIS A 78 5.38 2.30 -18.51
CA HIS A 78 5.75 3.71 -18.60
C HIS A 78 7.28 3.88 -18.70
N PRO A 79 7.82 4.60 -19.70
CA PRO A 79 9.25 4.60 -20.01
C PRO A 79 10.15 5.12 -18.88
N LYS A 80 9.66 6.05 -18.06
CA LYS A 80 10.41 6.60 -16.92
C LYS A 80 10.41 5.69 -15.68
N PHE A 81 9.49 4.73 -15.60
CA PHE A 81 9.21 3.95 -14.40
C PHE A 81 9.33 2.43 -14.59
N SER A 82 9.28 1.94 -15.83
CA SER A 82 9.31 0.51 -16.17
C SER A 82 10.59 -0.19 -15.72
N ASN A 83 11.71 0.55 -15.70
CA ASN A 83 13.02 0.03 -15.28
C ASN A 83 13.38 0.37 -13.83
N LEU A 84 12.51 1.10 -13.11
CA LEU A 84 12.75 1.40 -11.70
C LEU A 84 12.33 0.21 -10.85
N GLN A 85 13.33 -0.51 -10.36
CA GLN A 85 13.15 -1.43 -9.26
C GLN A 85 13.13 -0.61 -7.97
N THR A 86 12.15 -0.88 -7.12
CA THR A 86 12.17 -0.37 -5.75
C THR A 86 13.44 -0.88 -5.08
N ASN A 87 14.13 -0.03 -4.31
CA ASN A 87 15.28 -0.46 -3.50
C ASN A 87 14.78 -1.31 -2.32
N VAL A 88 14.29 -2.51 -2.62
CA VAL A 88 13.87 -3.48 -1.61
C VAL A 88 15.11 -4.15 -1.04
N SER A 89 15.22 -4.14 0.29
CA SER A 89 16.27 -4.89 0.97
C SER A 89 16.15 -6.39 0.64
N PRO A 90 17.23 -7.19 0.73
CA PRO A 90 17.14 -8.64 0.57
C PRO A 90 16.11 -9.31 1.50
N GLN A 91 15.91 -8.73 2.69
CA GLN A 91 14.88 -9.17 3.64
C GLN A 91 13.47 -8.90 3.09
N SER A 92 13.26 -7.73 2.48
CA SER A 92 12.01 -7.37 1.81
C SER A 92 11.70 -8.29 0.64
N VAL A 93 12.71 -8.63 -0.19
CA VAL A 93 12.55 -9.60 -1.28
C VAL A 93 12.12 -10.97 -0.74
N GLY A 94 12.80 -11.47 0.31
CA GLY A 94 12.43 -12.73 0.94
C GLY A 94 11.02 -12.72 1.54
N ASN A 95 10.60 -11.60 2.14
CA ASN A 95 9.26 -11.44 2.69
C ASN A 95 8.17 -11.34 1.60
N ILE A 96 8.45 -10.65 0.48
CA ILE A 96 7.56 -10.58 -0.69
C ILE A 96 7.36 -11.95 -1.34
N GLU A 97 8.40 -12.77 -1.42
CA GLU A 97 8.27 -14.16 -1.87
C GLU A 97 7.47 -14.97 -0.85
N LYS A 98 7.85 -14.88 0.42
CA LYS A 98 7.24 -15.66 1.50
C LYS A 98 5.74 -15.41 1.62
N ILE A 99 5.27 -14.16 1.54
CA ILE A 99 3.82 -13.86 1.65
C ILE A 99 3.00 -14.49 0.51
N LYS A 100 3.62 -14.83 -0.63
CA LYS A 100 2.98 -15.47 -1.77
C LYS A 100 3.06 -17.01 -1.73
N THR A 101 3.97 -17.59 -0.93
CA THR A 101 4.21 -19.04 -0.87
C THR A 101 3.86 -19.67 0.49
N ASP A 102 3.69 -18.86 1.53
CA ASP A 102 3.37 -19.29 2.90
C ASP A 102 2.04 -18.64 3.34
N LYS A 103 0.97 -19.44 3.30
CA LYS A 103 -0.39 -19.02 3.65
C LYS A 103 -0.49 -18.58 5.12
N ASP A 104 0.23 -19.24 6.03
CA ASP A 104 0.14 -18.93 7.45
C ASP A 104 0.83 -17.59 7.74
N PHE A 105 1.93 -17.30 7.04
CA PHE A 105 2.57 -15.98 7.08
C PHE A 105 1.66 -14.88 6.51
N TYR A 106 0.97 -15.12 5.40
CA TYR A 106 -0.03 -14.17 4.88
C TYR A 106 -1.15 -13.91 5.90
N GLN A 107 -1.76 -14.96 6.45
CA GLN A 107 -2.84 -14.82 7.44
C GLN A 107 -2.38 -14.09 8.70
N GLU A 108 -1.16 -14.35 9.16
CA GLU A 108 -0.57 -13.64 10.30
C GLU A 108 -0.49 -12.14 10.01
N LEU A 109 0.05 -11.75 8.86
CA LEU A 109 0.22 -10.34 8.50
C LEU A 109 -1.12 -9.65 8.20
N GLU A 110 -2.11 -10.37 7.68
CA GLU A 110 -3.48 -9.87 7.52
C GLU A 110 -4.10 -9.49 8.87
N VAL A 111 -3.95 -10.35 9.87
CA VAL A 111 -4.39 -10.04 11.24
C VAL A 111 -3.58 -8.90 11.83
N ALA A 112 -2.25 -8.90 11.70
CA ALA A 112 -1.40 -7.81 12.18
C ALA A 112 -1.84 -6.45 11.65
N ARG A 113 -2.08 -6.38 10.34
CA ARG A 113 -2.56 -5.18 9.64
C ARG A 113 -3.91 -4.72 10.17
N GLN A 114 -4.85 -5.64 10.41
CA GLN A 114 -6.17 -5.31 10.97
C GLN A 114 -6.06 -4.77 12.40
N VAL A 115 -5.28 -5.43 13.26
CA VAL A 115 -5.11 -4.98 14.65
C VAL A 115 -4.40 -3.63 14.70
N ALA A 116 -3.44 -3.36 13.81
CA ALA A 116 -2.81 -2.04 13.71
C ALA A 116 -3.84 -0.93 13.46
N TYR A 117 -4.81 -1.15 12.54
CA TYR A 117 -5.91 -0.20 12.33
C TYR A 117 -6.80 -0.05 13.56
N ASP A 118 -7.10 -1.15 14.27
CA ASP A 118 -7.90 -1.11 15.50
C ASP A 118 -7.23 -0.23 16.58
N TYR A 119 -5.89 -0.11 16.55
CA TYR A 119 -5.09 0.77 17.41
C TYR A 119 -4.82 2.17 16.82
N GLY A 120 -5.44 2.52 15.70
CA GLY A 120 -5.29 3.83 15.05
C GLY A 120 -3.98 4.02 14.28
N LEU A 121 -3.26 2.94 13.99
CA LEU A 121 -2.06 2.96 13.14
C LEU A 121 -2.43 2.71 11.68
N ASP A 122 -1.62 3.21 10.75
CA ASP A 122 -1.70 2.77 9.35
C ASP A 122 -1.11 1.37 9.23
N GLY A 123 -1.98 0.35 9.25
CA GLY A 123 -1.57 -1.04 9.15
C GLY A 123 -0.85 -1.36 7.83
N ALA A 124 -1.22 -0.74 6.71
CA ALA A 124 -0.53 -0.96 5.44
C ALA A 124 0.89 -0.42 5.50
N ASN A 125 1.06 0.81 6.00
CA ASN A 125 2.39 1.39 6.17
C ASN A 125 3.22 0.62 7.21
N TRP A 126 2.61 0.13 8.29
CA TRP A 126 3.30 -0.70 9.27
C TRP A 126 3.87 -2.00 8.66
N ILE A 127 3.13 -2.66 7.77
CA ILE A 127 3.63 -3.84 7.05
C ILE A 127 4.81 -3.49 6.14
N VAL A 128 4.76 -2.33 5.47
CA VAL A 128 5.89 -1.83 4.68
C VAL A 128 7.11 -1.59 5.57
N ASP A 129 6.93 -0.89 6.69
CA ASP A 129 8.03 -0.53 7.60
C ASP A 129 8.68 -1.76 8.25
N GLN A 130 7.87 -2.75 8.67
CA GLN A 130 8.37 -3.92 9.41
C GLN A 130 8.84 -5.06 8.50
N TYR A 131 8.18 -5.26 7.36
CA TYR A 131 8.42 -6.42 6.50
C TYR A 131 8.91 -6.05 5.11
N GLY A 132 8.85 -4.77 4.72
CA GLY A 132 9.19 -4.32 3.38
C GLY A 132 8.27 -4.90 2.32
N ILE A 133 7.03 -5.23 2.67
CA ILE A 133 6.04 -5.75 1.73
C ILE A 133 5.12 -4.59 1.31
N PRO A 134 5.21 -4.11 0.06
CA PRO A 134 4.33 -3.07 -0.46
C PRO A 134 2.87 -3.52 -0.48
N LEU A 135 1.95 -2.55 -0.44
CA LEU A 135 0.51 -2.82 -0.52
C LEU A 135 0.15 -3.63 -1.77
N GLY A 136 0.76 -3.32 -2.91
CA GLY A 136 0.55 -4.08 -4.16
C GLY A 136 0.86 -5.57 -4.02
N ASP A 137 2.03 -5.93 -3.47
CA ASP A 137 2.42 -7.32 -3.23
C ASP A 137 1.50 -8.02 -2.21
N PHE A 138 1.05 -7.27 -1.20
CA PHE A 138 0.07 -7.77 -0.24
C PHE A 138 -1.28 -8.11 -0.90
N GLN A 139 -1.78 -7.24 -1.80
CA GLN A 139 -3.04 -7.50 -2.54
C GLN A 139 -2.92 -8.70 -3.49
N ILE A 140 -1.75 -8.90 -4.09
CA ILE A 140 -1.47 -10.10 -4.89
C ILE A 140 -1.57 -11.35 -4.01
N ALA A 141 -0.92 -11.36 -2.84
CA ALA A 141 -0.99 -12.47 -1.90
C ALA A 141 -2.44 -12.75 -1.43
N ALA A 142 -3.21 -11.70 -1.13
CA ALA A 142 -4.62 -11.83 -0.75
C ALA A 142 -5.43 -12.55 -1.83
N SER A 143 -5.20 -12.21 -3.10
CA SER A 143 -5.85 -12.86 -4.24
C SER A 143 -5.42 -14.32 -4.41
N LEU A 144 -4.13 -14.64 -4.20
CA LEU A 144 -3.60 -16.01 -4.27
C LEU A 144 -4.22 -16.93 -3.20
N TRP A 145 -4.40 -16.41 -1.98
CA TRP A 145 -4.84 -17.23 -0.85
C TRP A 145 -6.35 -17.29 -0.64
N ASN A 146 -7.12 -16.39 -1.25
CA ASN A 146 -8.58 -16.27 -1.05
C ASN A 146 -9.32 -17.62 -1.16
N GLU A 147 -9.11 -18.34 -2.27
CA GLU A 147 -9.79 -19.62 -2.51
C GLU A 147 -9.41 -20.68 -1.46
N GLN A 148 -8.12 -20.79 -1.12
CA GLN A 148 -7.65 -21.77 -0.16
C GLN A 148 -8.15 -21.46 1.26
N ILE A 149 -8.17 -20.19 1.65
CA ILE A 149 -8.71 -19.76 2.95
C ILE A 149 -10.20 -20.11 3.05
N HIS A 150 -11.00 -19.86 2.01
CA HIS A 150 -12.40 -20.27 2.01
C HIS A 150 -12.58 -21.78 2.16
N LYS A 151 -11.72 -22.59 1.51
CA LYS A 151 -11.73 -24.06 1.68
C LYS A 151 -11.37 -24.46 3.10
N ASP A 152 -10.36 -23.83 3.70
CA ASP A 152 -9.92 -24.13 5.07
C ASP A 152 -10.99 -23.78 6.10
N ILE A 153 -11.66 -22.64 5.94
CA ILE A 153 -12.80 -22.21 6.77
C ILE A 153 -13.94 -23.22 6.68
N ALA A 154 -14.26 -23.69 5.48
CA ALA A 154 -15.31 -24.68 5.26
C ALA A 154 -14.93 -26.07 5.84
N ALA A 155 -13.65 -26.42 5.81
CA ALA A 155 -13.15 -27.70 6.32
C ALA A 155 -13.08 -27.73 7.85
N ASP A 156 -12.57 -26.67 8.47
CA ASP A 156 -12.39 -26.57 9.93
C ASP A 156 -12.46 -25.12 10.42
N TYR A 157 -13.68 -24.62 10.53
CA TYR A 157 -13.97 -23.28 11.05
C TYR A 157 -13.37 -23.05 12.45
N GLN A 158 -13.39 -24.05 13.32
CA GLN A 158 -12.89 -23.89 14.70
C GLN A 158 -11.38 -23.69 14.71
N LYS A 159 -10.63 -24.53 13.99
CA LYS A 159 -9.18 -24.37 13.87
C LYS A 159 -8.80 -23.04 13.22
N TYR A 160 -9.51 -22.63 12.16
CA TYR A 160 -9.27 -21.33 11.53
C TYR A 160 -9.42 -20.18 12.54
N ASN A 161 -10.52 -20.13 13.29
CA ASN A 161 -10.72 -19.07 14.29
C ASN A 161 -9.71 -19.13 15.44
N GLN A 162 -9.30 -20.31 15.89
CA GLN A 162 -8.25 -20.44 16.90
C GLN A 162 -6.93 -19.82 16.42
N THR A 163 -6.53 -20.11 15.18
CA THR A 163 -5.33 -19.50 14.58
C THR A 163 -5.46 -17.98 14.47
N GLN A 164 -6.59 -17.48 13.99
CA GLN A 164 -6.84 -16.03 13.87
C GLN A 164 -6.83 -15.33 15.24
N ASN A 165 -7.38 -15.96 16.27
CA ASN A 165 -7.38 -15.44 17.64
C ASN A 165 -5.96 -15.41 18.21
N ALA A 166 -5.16 -16.46 18.00
CA ALA A 166 -3.77 -16.48 18.46
C ALA A 166 -2.92 -15.36 17.83
N TYR A 167 -3.10 -15.09 16.53
CA TYR A 167 -2.46 -13.95 15.88
C TYR A 167 -2.98 -12.61 16.42
N ARG A 168 -4.29 -12.49 16.63
CA ARG A 168 -4.90 -11.28 17.17
C ARG A 168 -4.34 -10.97 18.56
N GLU A 169 -4.27 -11.94 19.46
CA GLU A 169 -3.69 -11.80 20.79
C GLU A 169 -2.24 -11.33 20.73
N LYS A 170 -1.42 -11.95 19.86
CA LYS A 170 -0.02 -11.55 19.63
C LYS A 170 0.11 -10.07 19.27
N TYR A 171 -0.67 -9.60 18.28
CA TYR A 171 -0.54 -8.23 17.78
C TYR A 171 -1.23 -7.20 18.68
N THR A 172 -2.31 -7.58 19.37
CA THR A 172 -2.91 -6.75 20.43
C THR A 172 -1.90 -6.51 21.54
N GLN A 173 -1.17 -7.53 21.98
CA GLN A 173 -0.09 -7.37 22.95
C GLN A 173 1.01 -6.47 22.40
N LEU A 174 1.48 -6.70 21.16
CA LEU A 174 2.51 -5.87 20.55
C LEU A 174 2.15 -4.38 20.52
N PHE A 175 0.94 -4.05 20.04
CA PHE A 175 0.53 -2.65 19.86
C PHE A 175 0.09 -1.96 21.15
N SER A 176 -0.50 -2.69 22.11
CA SER A 176 -0.79 -2.16 23.44
C SER A 176 0.48 -1.77 24.20
N HIS A 177 1.55 -2.58 24.12
CA HIS A 177 2.83 -2.24 24.75
C HIS A 177 3.47 -1.01 24.09
N ALA A 178 3.38 -0.89 22.76
CA ALA A 178 3.92 0.24 22.01
C ALA A 178 3.21 1.58 22.31
N GLN A 179 1.93 1.56 22.70
CA GLN A 179 1.18 2.76 23.13
C GLN A 179 1.32 3.10 24.62
N GLY A 180 2.20 2.40 25.36
CA GLY A 180 2.49 2.67 26.77
C GLY A 180 1.82 1.70 27.73
N GLY A 181 2.11 0.39 27.58
CA GLY A 181 1.58 -0.65 28.45
C GLY A 181 1.71 -0.35 29.95
N ASN A 182 0.55 -0.33 30.61
CA ASN A 182 0.23 -0.37 32.05
C ASN A 182 0.50 0.85 32.95
N LEU A 183 -0.56 1.65 33.14
CA LEU A 183 -0.89 2.31 34.43
C LEU A 183 -2.21 1.80 35.06
N ALA A 184 -2.93 0.86 34.43
CA ALA A 184 -4.29 0.50 34.84
C ALA A 184 -4.48 -0.92 35.41
N ASP A 185 -3.50 -1.82 35.28
CA ASP A 185 -3.62 -3.19 35.80
C ASP A 185 -3.18 -3.37 37.28
N ASP A 186 -2.67 -2.32 37.94
CA ASP A 186 -2.15 -2.36 39.32
C ASP A 186 -3.09 -1.67 40.35
N ILE A 187 -4.41 -1.78 40.20
CA ILE A 187 -5.33 -1.41 41.30
C ILE A 187 -6.26 -2.58 41.62
N GLU A 188 -5.77 -3.44 42.52
CA GLU A 188 -6.65 -4.24 43.38
C GLU A 188 -7.35 -3.28 44.37
N PHE A 189 -8.69 -3.30 44.38
CA PHE A 189 -9.52 -2.71 45.45
C PHE A 189 -10.07 -3.81 46.35
#